data_AF-A0A7S2YUV7-F1
#
_entry.id   AF-A0A7S2YUV7-F1
#
_cell.length_a   1.000
_cell.length_b   1.000
_cell.length_c   1.000
_cell.angle_alpha   90.00
_cell.angle_beta   90.00
_cell.angle_gamma   90.00
#
_symmetry.space_group_name_H-M   'P 1'
#
loop_
_entity.id
_entity.type
_entity.pdbx_description
1 polymer ?
#
loop_
_entity_poly.entity_id
_entity_poly.type
_entity_poly.pdbx_seq_one_letter_code
_entity_poly.pdbx_strand_id
1 'polypeptide(L)'
;KVYRLHLSDFKNRHVVILSPGKQNTNNHQQQMKQLVYTMESAIGMKAKEDKNLMDVAPVTTPASEQLIVLLDFTGYTLRNAPPFKTSLETLKILQDYYCERLGEAMLLNP
;
A
#
# COMPACT_ATOMS: atom_id res chain seq x y z
N LYS A 1 -9.17 5.02 -4.76
CA LYS A 1 -8.01 5.95 -4.66
C LYS A 1 -6.97 5.38 -3.71
N VAL A 2 -5.71 5.75 -3.88
CA VAL A 2 -4.58 5.28 -3.05
C VAL A 2 -3.89 6.49 -2.46
N TYR A 3 -3.59 6.43 -1.16
CA TYR A 3 -2.96 7.50 -0.40
C TYR A 3 -1.86 6.92 0.49
N ARG A 4 -0.88 7.73 0.83
CA ARG A 4 0.11 7.41 1.85
C ARG A 4 -0.14 8.29 3.07
N LEU A 5 -0.08 7.71 4.26
CA LEU A 5 -0.02 8.51 5.49
C LEU A 5 1.41 8.99 5.74
N HIS A 6 1.54 10.16 6.35
CA HIS A 6 2.81 10.66 6.87
C HIS A 6 3.17 10.02 8.23
N LEU A 7 2.19 9.40 8.89
CA LEU A 7 2.37 8.72 10.16
C LEU A 7 2.79 7.27 9.94
N SER A 8 3.59 6.76 10.86
CA SER A 8 3.99 5.35 10.93
C SER A 8 3.27 4.66 12.09
N ASP A 9 3.20 3.33 12.03
CA ASP A 9 2.69 2.54 13.14
C ASP A 9 3.71 2.43 14.30
N PHE A 10 3.34 1.72 15.37
CA PHE A 10 4.21 1.50 16.53
C PHE A 10 5.51 0.75 16.23
N LYS A 11 5.58 0.02 15.11
CA LYS A 11 6.77 -0.68 14.63
C LYS A 11 7.53 0.13 13.56
N ASN A 12 7.20 1.43 13.43
CA ASN A 12 7.78 2.35 12.45
C ASN A 12 7.51 1.96 11.00
N ARG A 13 6.43 1.23 10.72
CA ARG A 13 6.00 0.81 9.38
C ARG A 13 5.18 1.90 8.73
N HIS A 14 5.36 2.10 7.43
CA HIS A 14 4.57 3.06 6.69
C HIS A 14 3.17 2.54 6.39
N VAL A 15 2.19 3.43 6.43
CA VAL A 15 0.79 3.10 6.17
C VAL A 15 0.35 3.65 4.82
N VAL A 16 -0.14 2.76 3.95
CA VAL A 16 -0.77 3.07 2.68
C VAL A 16 -2.26 2.78 2.79
N ILE A 17 -3.09 3.76 2.43
CA ILE A 17 -4.55 3.62 2.43
C ILE A 17 -5.03 3.42 1.01
N LEU A 18 -5.76 2.33 0.79
CA LEU A 18 -6.53 2.08 -0.41
C LEU A 18 -8.01 2.31 -0.07
N SER A 19 -8.63 3.30 -0.73
CA SER A 19 -10.07 3.58 -0.58
C SER A 19 -10.81 3.31 -1.89
N PRO A 20 -11.35 2.10 -2.12
CA PRO A 20 -12.07 1.74 -3.34
C PRO A 20 -13.31 2.61 -3.58
N GLY A 21 -14.10 2.90 -2.53
CA GLY A 21 -15.33 3.69 -2.64
C GLY A 21 -15.11 5.14 -3.13
N LYS A 22 -13.88 5.65 -3.04
CA LYS A 22 -13.48 6.98 -3.54
C LYS A 22 -12.88 6.94 -4.94
N GLN A 23 -12.90 5.78 -5.63
CA GLN A 23 -12.39 5.68 -6.99
C GLN A 23 -13.31 6.38 -7.99
N ASN A 24 -12.75 7.33 -8.74
CA ASN A 24 -13.51 8.16 -9.68
C ASN A 24 -12.86 8.25 -11.07
N THR A 25 -11.79 7.48 -11.32
CA THR A 25 -11.17 7.35 -12.64
C THR A 25 -11.50 5.99 -13.25
N ASN A 26 -11.71 5.96 -14.57
CA ASN A 26 -11.90 4.73 -15.34
C ASN A 26 -10.61 4.26 -16.03
N ASN A 27 -9.52 5.04 -15.94
CA ASN A 27 -8.25 4.68 -16.57
C ASN A 27 -7.50 3.66 -15.72
N HIS A 28 -7.70 2.39 -16.04
CA HIS A 28 -7.10 1.25 -15.35
C HIS A 28 -5.56 1.32 -15.28
N GLN A 29 -4.88 1.61 -16.39
CA GLN A 29 -3.41 1.66 -16.41
C GLN A 29 -2.85 2.76 -15.49
N GLN A 30 -3.51 3.92 -15.45
CA GLN A 30 -3.11 4.99 -14.53
C GLN A 30 -3.36 4.60 -13.07
N GLN A 31 -4.41 3.84 -12.78
CA GLN A 31 -4.64 3.34 -11.41
C GLN A 31 -3.52 2.41 -10.96
N MET A 32 -3.07 1.49 -11.82
CA MET A 32 -1.96 0.59 -11.49
C MET A 32 -0.65 1.36 -11.31
N LYS A 33 -0.35 2.32 -12.18
CA LYS A 33 0.82 3.20 -12.04
C LYS A 33 0.78 4.02 -10.74
N GLN A 34 -0.39 4.56 -10.39
CA GLN A 34 -0.56 5.32 -9.15
C GLN A 34 -0.37 4.45 -7.91
N LEU A 35 -0.87 3.21 -7.93
CA LEU A 35 -0.65 2.24 -6.87
C LEU A 35 0.85 2.00 -6.66
N VAL A 36 1.56 1.58 -7.72
CA VAL A 36 3.00 1.31 -7.67
C VAL A 36 3.77 2.55 -7.23
N TYR A 37 3.48 3.72 -7.81
CA TYR A 37 4.12 4.97 -7.42
C TYR A 37 3.95 5.28 -5.93
N THR A 38 2.75 5.08 -5.38
CA THR A 38 2.47 5.36 -3.97
C THR A 38 3.22 4.39 -3.05
N MET A 39 3.28 3.10 -3.42
CA MET A 39 4.00 2.07 -2.67
C MET A 39 5.52 2.33 -2.70
N GLU A 40 6.10 2.57 -3.88
CA GLU A 40 7.52 2.88 -4.03
C GLU A 40 7.91 4.18 -3.32
N SER A 41 7.04 5.19 -3.35
CA SER A 41 7.28 6.45 -2.64
C SER A 41 7.20 6.29 -1.13
N ALA A 42 6.41 5.34 -0.62
CA ALA A 42 6.39 5.00 0.80
C ALA A 42 7.72 4.33 1.20
N ILE A 43 8.17 3.33 0.45
CA ILE A 43 9.43 2.61 0.70
C ILE A 43 10.64 3.55 0.59
N GLY A 44 10.70 4.37 -0.45
CA GLY A 44 11.84 5.25 -0.72
C GLY A 44 12.05 6.37 0.30
N MET A 45 11.02 6.74 1.07
CA MET A 45 11.18 7.73 2.15
C MET A 45 11.92 7.14 3.35
N LYS A 46 11.63 5.88 3.71
CA LYS A 46 12.34 5.18 4.79
C LYS A 46 13.82 5.01 4.55
N ALA A 47 14.21 4.69 3.31
CA ALA A 47 15.62 4.62 2.94
C ALA A 47 16.39 5.93 3.18
N LYS A 48 15.70 7.08 3.31
CA LYS A 48 16.32 8.37 3.70
C LYS A 48 16.34 8.58 5.21
N GLU A 49 15.34 8.07 5.93
CA GLU A 49 15.25 8.16 7.41
C GLU A 49 16.20 7.18 8.11
N ASP A 50 16.30 5.93 7.62
CA ASP A 50 17.09 4.85 8.21
C ASP A 50 18.59 4.94 7.90
N LYS A 51 19.03 5.81 6.97
CA LYS A 51 20.46 6.05 6.69
C LYS A 51 21.26 6.61 7.88
N ASN A 52 20.57 6.98 8.96
CA ASN A 52 21.20 7.39 10.23
C ASN A 52 21.38 6.24 11.23
N LEU A 53 20.99 5.01 10.89
CA LEU A 53 21.04 3.86 11.79
C LEU A 53 21.58 2.62 11.04
N MET A 54 22.89 2.56 10.84
CA MET A 54 23.56 1.37 10.32
C MET A 54 24.32 0.69 11.45
N ASP A 55 23.81 -0.45 11.93
CA ASP A 55 24.61 -1.57 12.42
C ASP A 55 23.73 -2.82 12.50
N VAL A 56 24.14 -3.87 11.77
CA VAL A 56 23.58 -5.24 11.70
C VAL A 56 22.31 -5.41 10.84
N ALA A 57 22.50 -5.95 9.63
CA ALA A 57 21.41 -6.38 8.75
C ALA A 57 20.78 -7.70 9.26
N PRO A 58 19.47 -7.76 9.55
CA PRO A 58 18.81 -9.01 9.94
C PRO A 58 18.52 -9.90 8.72
N VAL A 59 18.40 -11.20 8.96
CA VAL A 59 17.99 -12.25 7.99
C VAL A 59 16.52 -12.09 7.52
N THR A 60 15.77 -11.19 8.14
CA THR A 60 14.37 -10.86 7.85
C THR A 60 14.25 -9.39 7.46
N THR A 61 13.39 -9.07 6.49
CA THR A 61 13.02 -7.68 6.14
C THR A 61 12.71 -6.89 7.41
N PRO A 62 13.49 -5.84 7.74
CA PRO A 62 13.24 -5.02 8.92
C PRO A 62 11.79 -4.53 8.90
N ALA A 63 11.17 -4.42 10.08
CA ALA A 63 9.81 -3.87 10.16
C ALA A 63 9.75 -2.50 9.44
N SER A 64 10.79 -1.67 9.54
CA SER A 64 10.87 -0.36 8.87
C SER A 64 10.78 -0.41 7.34
N GLU A 65 11.06 -1.56 6.71
CA GLU A 65 10.91 -1.79 5.27
C GLU A 65 9.55 -2.40 4.88
N GLN A 66 8.74 -2.78 5.87
CA GLN A 66 7.39 -3.29 5.68
C GLN A 66 6.35 -2.16 5.58
N LEU A 67 5.33 -2.41 4.77
CA LEU A 67 4.17 -1.57 4.51
C LEU A 67 2.94 -2.15 5.19
N ILE A 68 2.13 -1.27 5.75
CA ILE A 68 0.79 -1.56 6.24
C ILE A 68 -0.21 -1.06 5.22
N VAL A 69 -1.08 -1.95 4.78
CA VAL A 69 -2.14 -1.63 3.83
C VAL A 69 -3.48 -1.52 4.56
N LEU A 70 -4.05 -0.33 4.57
CA LEU A 70 -5.38 -0.07 5.09
C LEU A 70 -6.38 -0.01 3.93
N LEU A 71 -7.29 -0.97 3.87
CA LEU A 71 -8.37 -1.04 2.89
C LEU A 71 -9.62 -0.40 3.48
N ASP A 72 -9.90 0.85 3.10
CA ASP A 72 -11.06 1.62 3.53
C ASP A 72 -12.21 1.49 2.52
N PHE A 73 -13.18 0.64 2.87
CA PHE A 73 -14.38 0.39 2.07
C PHE A 73 -15.53 1.38 2.38
N THR A 74 -15.26 2.48 3.10
CA THR A 74 -16.27 3.52 3.33
C THR A 74 -16.85 4.03 2.00
N GLY A 75 -18.17 3.94 1.87
CA GLY A 75 -18.90 4.35 0.67
C GLY A 75 -18.72 3.41 -0.54
N TYR A 76 -18.14 2.22 -0.34
CA TYR A 76 -18.09 1.18 -1.37
C TYR A 76 -19.47 0.57 -1.61
N THR A 77 -19.81 0.38 -2.87
CA THR A 77 -21.06 -0.21 -3.36
C THR A 77 -20.76 -0.98 -4.64
N LEU A 78 -21.66 -1.87 -5.07
CA LEU A 78 -21.51 -2.53 -6.38
C LEU A 78 -21.51 -1.54 -7.55
N ARG A 79 -22.09 -0.35 -7.39
CA ARG A 79 -22.20 0.67 -8.44
C ARG A 79 -20.88 1.41 -8.69
N ASN A 80 -20.09 1.64 -7.65
CA ASN A 80 -18.76 2.27 -7.73
C ASN A 80 -17.62 1.25 -7.55
N ALA A 81 -17.95 -0.04 -7.59
CA ALA A 81 -16.96 -1.10 -7.57
C ALA A 81 -16.06 -0.99 -8.82
N PRO A 82 -14.74 -1.08 -8.67
CA PRO A 82 -13.86 -1.21 -9.82
C PRO A 82 -14.20 -2.51 -10.58
N PRO A 83 -13.97 -2.56 -11.90
CA PRO A 83 -14.11 -3.80 -12.64
C PRO A 83 -13.32 -4.93 -11.99
N PHE A 84 -13.88 -6.14 -11.96
CA PHE A 84 -13.25 -7.30 -11.30
C PHE A 84 -11.80 -7.54 -11.76
N LYS A 85 -11.54 -7.35 -13.07
CA LYS A 85 -10.20 -7.43 -13.66
C LYS A 85 -9.21 -6.46 -13.00
N THR A 86 -9.65 -5.24 -12.68
CA THR A 86 -8.82 -4.23 -12.03
C THR A 86 -8.48 -4.63 -10.59
N SER A 87 -9.45 -5.17 -9.85
CA SER A 87 -9.21 -5.71 -8.51
C SER A 87 -8.23 -6.87 -8.52
N LEU A 88 -8.35 -7.79 -9.50
CA LEU A 88 -7.44 -8.93 -9.64
C LEU A 88 -6.02 -8.49 -9.98
N GLU A 89 -5.86 -7.50 -10.86
CA GLU A 89 -4.53 -6.97 -11.21
C GLU A 89 -3.90 -6.22 -10.04
N THR A 90 -4.70 -5.47 -9.27
CA THR A 90 -4.24 -4.85 -8.02
C THR A 90 -3.73 -5.89 -7.04
N LEU A 91 -4.50 -6.97 -6.83
CA LEU A 91 -4.13 -8.07 -5.94
C LEU A 91 -2.85 -8.75 -6.41
N LYS A 92 -2.73 -8.99 -7.72
CA LYS A 92 -1.53 -9.57 -8.34
C LYS A 92 -0.30 -8.69 -8.12
N ILE A 93 -0.41 -7.37 -8.28
CA ILE A 93 0.69 -6.45 -8.01
C ILE A 93 1.15 -6.57 -6.55
N LEU A 94 0.21 -6.56 -5.61
CA LEU A 94 0.52 -6.65 -4.18
C LEU A 94 1.16 -7.99 -3.80
N GLN A 95 0.68 -9.10 -4.35
CA GLN A 95 1.17 -10.43 -4.02
C GLN A 95 2.48 -10.78 -4.73
N ASP A 96 2.63 -10.47 -6.02
CA ASP A 96 3.79 -10.91 -6.80
C ASP A 96 5.01 -10.02 -6.56
N TYR A 97 4.82 -8.71 -6.28
CA TYR A 97 5.92 -7.75 -6.20
C TYR A 97 6.16 -7.20 -4.79
N TYR A 98 5.19 -7.32 -3.88
CA TYR A 98 5.28 -6.75 -2.54
C TYR A 98 5.04 -7.77 -1.42
N CYS A 99 5.06 -9.09 -1.66
CA CYS A 99 4.77 -10.09 -0.63
C CYS A 99 5.62 -9.94 0.65
N GLU A 100 6.94 -9.75 0.53
CA GLU A 100 7.84 -9.61 1.68
C GLU A 100 7.84 -8.21 2.27
N ARG A 101 7.34 -7.23 1.51
CA ARG A 101 7.20 -5.83 1.93
C ARG A 101 5.82 -5.54 2.50
N LEU A 102 4.83 -6.38 2.26
CA LEU A 102 3.48 -6.23 2.80
C LEU A 102 3.46 -6.89 4.18
N GLY A 103 3.60 -6.08 5.23
CA GLY A 103 3.65 -6.58 6.60
C GLY A 103 2.28 -7.03 7.10
N GLU A 104 1.31 -6.12 7.11
CA GLU A 104 -0.06 -6.40 7.54
C GLU A 104 -1.07 -5.64 6.66
N ALA A 105 -2.27 -6.20 6.53
CA ALA A 105 -3.39 -5.55 5.88
C ALA A 105 -4.61 -5.51 6.81
N MET A 106 -5.30 -4.37 6.85
CA MET A 106 -6.50 -4.16 7.66
C MET A 106 -7.65 -3.70 6.78
N LEU A 107 -8.84 -4.27 7.00
CA LEU A 107 -10.08 -3.82 6.35
C LEU A 107 -10.88 -2.93 7.29
N LEU A 108 -11.35 -1.79 6.78
CA LEU A 108 -12.26 -0.89 7.45
C LEU A 108 -13.57 -0.79 6.68
N ASN A 109 -14.68 -0.75 7.42
CA ASN A 109 -16.03 -0.54 6.91
C ASN A 109 -16.40 -1.45 5.71
N PRO A 110 -16.28 -2.78 5.85
CA PRO A 110 -16.55 -3.74 4.78
C PRO A 110 -18.03 -3.82 4.38
#